data_AF-A0A966DYE6-F1
#
_entry.id   AF-A0A966DYE6-F1
#
_cell.length_a   1.000
_cell.length_b   1.000
_cell.length_c   1.000
_cell.angle_alpha   90.00
_cell.angle_beta   90.00
_cell.angle_gamma   90.00
#
_symmetry.space_group_name_H-M   'P 1'
#
loop_
_entity.id
_entity.type
_entity.pdbx_description
1 polymer ?
#
loop_
_entity_poly.entity_id
_entity_poly.type
_entity_poly.pdbx_seq_one_letter_code
_entity_poly.pdbx_strand_id
1 'polypeptide(L)'
;MTRNRRWMARASVLAAVLATAACSQQPRHDTGYCSLSHTNNVDRLFAEASENLHDSNCHYHFPEYRERLVAAAKGAPGPENEARFAGLLRESIDLGIISKRQGQEVFSQYFDPEFYAVKSEPRSSCSSLKHRDRMQTAMREELAYKREGMLEILDDQARFRQAQRYYSDLNLVFDAVDVACSQEL
;
A
#
# COMPACT_ATOMS: atom_id res chain seq x y z
N MET A 1 24.69 -76.99 58.23
CA MET A 1 23.21 -77.06 58.10
C MET A 1 22.63 -75.65 58.07
N THR A 2 21.69 -75.40 57.15
CA THR A 2 20.63 -74.36 57.13
C THR A 2 20.98 -72.86 57.06
N ARG A 3 21.12 -72.37 55.81
CA ARG A 3 20.28 -71.37 55.11
C ARG A 3 19.23 -70.59 55.94
N ASN A 4 19.26 -69.24 55.94
CA ASN A 4 18.21 -68.40 55.31
C ASN A 4 18.40 -66.87 55.43
N ARG A 5 17.96 -66.21 54.35
CA ARG A 5 17.76 -64.76 54.07
C ARG A 5 16.96 -64.03 55.16
N ARG A 6 17.16 -62.70 55.30
CA ARG A 6 16.11 -61.68 55.06
C ARG A 6 16.59 -60.21 55.18
N TRP A 7 16.38 -59.52 54.06
CA TRP A 7 16.14 -58.11 53.72
C TRP A 7 15.81 -57.05 54.80
N MET A 8 16.05 -55.79 54.37
CA MET A 8 15.60 -54.45 54.83
C MET A 8 16.72 -53.62 55.47
N ALA A 9 16.93 -52.34 55.19
CA ALA A 9 16.42 -51.40 54.19
C ALA A 9 17.47 -50.27 54.11
N ARG A 10 17.93 -49.89 52.91
CA ARG A 10 18.72 -48.67 52.71
C ARG A 10 17.79 -47.58 52.22
N ALA A 11 17.40 -46.68 53.12
CA ALA A 11 16.72 -45.44 52.75
C ALA A 11 17.79 -44.42 52.33
N SER A 12 18.06 -44.36 51.02
CA SER A 12 18.88 -43.30 50.43
C SER A 12 18.00 -42.08 50.19
N VAL A 13 18.21 -41.03 51.00
CA VAL A 13 17.69 -39.69 50.74
C VAL A 13 18.56 -39.08 49.63
N LEU A 14 17.98 -38.89 48.45
CA LEU A 14 18.57 -38.12 47.35
C LEU A 14 17.55 -37.06 46.95
N ALA A 15 17.73 -35.86 47.48
CA ALA A 15 17.00 -34.67 47.09
C ALA A 15 17.45 -34.26 45.67
N ALA A 16 16.61 -34.54 44.68
CA ALA A 16 16.79 -34.04 43.33
C ALA A 16 16.26 -32.59 43.26
N VAL A 17 17.17 -31.62 43.29
CA VAL A 17 16.88 -30.23 42.94
C VAL A 17 16.66 -30.18 41.43
N LEU A 18 15.41 -30.15 41.00
CA LEU A 18 15.04 -29.86 39.61
C LEU A 18 15.30 -28.37 39.34
N ALA A 19 16.44 -28.08 38.71
CA ALA A 19 16.72 -26.78 38.14
C ALA A 19 15.72 -26.51 37.01
N THR A 20 14.76 -25.62 37.26
CA THR A 20 13.92 -25.04 36.22
C THR A 20 14.81 -24.15 35.35
N ALA A 21 15.28 -24.67 34.22
CA ALA A 21 15.81 -23.85 33.15
C ALA A 21 14.64 -23.06 32.54
N ALA A 22 14.29 -21.93 33.16
CA ALA A 22 13.48 -20.91 32.53
C ALA A 22 14.30 -20.34 31.37
N CYS A 23 14.04 -20.81 30.16
CA CYS A 23 14.45 -20.09 28.96
C CYS A 23 13.68 -18.77 28.97
N SER A 24 14.30 -17.70 29.48
CA SER A 24 13.84 -16.35 29.20
C SER A 24 14.10 -16.11 27.72
N GLN A 25 13.12 -16.41 26.87
CA GLN A 25 13.09 -15.85 25.54
C GLN A 25 12.91 -14.34 25.74
N GLN A 26 14.02 -13.58 25.74
CA GLN A 26 13.93 -12.14 25.53
C GLN A 26 13.12 -11.95 24.25
N PRO A 27 12.01 -11.19 24.27
CA PRO A 27 11.38 -10.77 23.04
C PRO A 27 12.44 -9.98 22.28
N ARG A 28 12.95 -10.54 21.19
CA ARG A 28 13.73 -9.77 20.23
C ARG A 28 12.74 -8.79 19.64
N HIS A 29 12.71 -7.57 20.17
CA HIS A 29 12.26 -6.44 19.39
C HIS A 29 13.25 -6.29 18.25
N ASP A 30 13.00 -7.03 17.18
CA ASP A 30 13.77 -6.92 15.95
C ASP A 30 13.48 -5.54 15.39
N THR A 31 14.48 -4.67 15.40
CA THR A 31 14.37 -3.27 14.97
C THR A 31 13.99 -3.13 13.49
N GLY A 32 13.86 -4.25 12.77
CA GLY A 32 13.43 -4.33 11.37
C GLY A 32 12.18 -5.17 11.11
N TYR A 33 11.38 -5.53 12.12
CA TYR A 33 10.23 -6.43 11.93
C TYR A 33 9.23 -5.96 10.85
N CYS A 34 8.96 -4.64 10.77
CA CYS A 34 8.13 -4.05 9.72
C CYS A 34 8.97 -3.36 8.63
N SER A 35 10.24 -3.73 8.44
CA SER A 35 11.08 -3.10 7.41
C SER A 35 11.10 -3.96 6.15
N LEU A 36 11.00 -3.34 4.97
CA LEU A 36 11.26 -4.04 3.71
C LEU A 36 12.77 -4.15 3.49
N SER A 37 13.21 -5.25 2.88
CA SER A 37 14.62 -5.48 2.58
C SER A 37 15.21 -4.43 1.62
N HIS A 38 16.52 -4.23 1.69
CA HIS A 38 17.25 -3.37 0.75
C HIS A 38 17.58 -4.17 -0.52
N THR A 39 16.59 -4.36 -1.39
CA THR A 39 16.72 -5.07 -2.67
C THR A 39 16.11 -4.26 -3.81
N ASN A 40 16.52 -4.53 -5.05
CA ASN A 40 15.91 -3.97 -6.26
C ASN A 40 14.91 -4.94 -6.91
N ASN A 41 14.68 -6.11 -6.31
CA ASN A 41 13.70 -7.07 -6.82
C ASN A 41 12.29 -6.62 -6.46
N VAL A 42 11.54 -6.15 -7.46
CA VAL A 42 10.19 -5.62 -7.28
C VAL A 42 9.22 -6.67 -6.74
N ASP A 43 9.25 -7.91 -7.24
CA ASP A 43 8.36 -8.98 -6.79
C ASP A 43 8.57 -9.31 -5.31
N ARG A 44 9.84 -9.37 -4.90
CA ARG A 44 10.20 -9.60 -3.51
C ARG A 44 9.70 -8.47 -2.60
N LEU A 45 9.85 -7.22 -3.01
CA LEU A 45 9.38 -6.09 -2.20
C LEU A 45 7.87 -6.07 -2.05
N PHE A 46 7.12 -6.36 -3.12
CA PHE A 46 5.66 -6.48 -3.06
C PHE A 46 5.22 -7.62 -2.13
N ALA A 47 5.92 -8.76 -2.18
CA ALA A 47 5.66 -9.89 -1.29
C ALA A 47 5.96 -9.54 0.19
N GLU A 48 7.11 -8.92 0.47
CA GLU A 48 7.47 -8.50 1.84
C GLU A 48 6.49 -7.46 2.39
N ALA A 49 6.05 -6.50 1.56
CA ALA A 49 5.05 -5.52 1.97
C ALA A 49 3.70 -6.17 2.29
N SER A 50 3.20 -7.07 1.43
CA SER A 50 1.99 -7.85 1.68
C SER A 50 2.10 -8.67 2.97
N GLU A 51 3.20 -9.42 3.15
CA GLU A 51 3.43 -10.22 4.35
C GLU A 51 3.42 -9.35 5.62
N ASN A 52 4.16 -8.24 5.62
CA ASN A 52 4.20 -7.35 6.77
C ASN A 52 2.81 -6.75 7.08
N LEU A 53 2.03 -6.39 6.06
CA LEU A 53 0.71 -5.79 6.25
C LEU A 53 -0.32 -6.75 6.86
N HIS A 54 -0.09 -8.06 6.85
CA HIS A 54 -0.93 -9.01 7.59
C HIS A 54 -0.79 -8.87 9.12
N ASP A 55 0.27 -8.24 9.62
CA ASP A 55 0.37 -7.86 11.02
C ASP A 55 -0.19 -6.44 11.23
N SER A 56 -1.22 -6.34 12.06
CA SER A 56 -1.81 -5.07 12.49
C SER A 56 -0.79 -4.07 13.06
N ASN A 57 0.31 -4.55 13.65
CA ASN A 57 1.39 -3.70 14.15
C ASN A 57 2.19 -3.04 13.02
N CYS A 58 2.11 -3.52 11.78
CA CYS A 58 2.82 -2.93 10.65
C CYS A 58 1.93 -2.05 9.76
N HIS A 59 0.62 -1.96 10.02
CA HIS A 59 -0.33 -1.19 9.20
C HIS A 59 0.08 0.29 9.02
N TYR A 60 0.69 0.90 10.05
CA TYR A 60 1.11 2.30 9.99
C TYR A 60 2.24 2.57 8.99
N HIS A 61 2.96 1.53 8.55
CA HIS A 61 4.02 1.63 7.54
C HIS A 61 3.50 1.62 6.10
N PHE A 62 2.19 1.42 5.90
CA PHE A 62 1.60 1.34 4.56
C PHE A 62 1.99 2.51 3.62
N PRO A 63 2.00 3.79 4.05
CA PRO A 63 2.47 4.89 3.20
C PRO A 63 3.93 4.72 2.77
N GLU A 64 4.84 4.38 3.71
CA GLU A 64 6.25 4.16 3.42
C GLU A 64 6.46 2.97 2.47
N TYR A 65 5.74 1.87 2.68
CA TYR A 65 5.79 0.71 1.78
C TYR A 65 5.40 1.12 0.36
N ARG A 66 4.31 1.87 0.19
CA ARG A 66 3.90 2.35 -1.12
C ARG A 66 4.97 3.20 -1.81
N GLU A 67 5.59 4.13 -1.10
CA GLU A 67 6.67 4.96 -1.67
C GLU A 67 7.87 4.10 -2.11
N ARG A 68 8.26 3.12 -1.29
CA ARG A 68 9.34 2.19 -1.65
C ARG A 68 8.99 1.31 -2.84
N LEU A 69 7.75 0.85 -2.93
CA LEU A 69 7.27 0.02 -4.05
C LEU A 69 7.17 0.83 -5.36
N VAL A 70 6.75 2.09 -5.28
CA VAL A 70 6.81 3.03 -6.43
C VAL A 70 8.26 3.21 -6.88
N ALA A 71 9.19 3.48 -5.97
CA ALA A 71 10.59 3.62 -6.32
C ALA A 71 11.18 2.34 -6.96
N ALA A 72 10.84 1.17 -6.43
CA ALA A 72 11.27 -0.11 -6.99
C ALA A 72 10.69 -0.37 -8.38
N ALA A 73 9.40 -0.12 -8.57
CA ALA A 73 8.72 -0.30 -9.85
C ALA A 73 9.25 0.65 -10.93
N LYS A 74 9.65 1.87 -10.57
CA LYS A 74 10.36 2.80 -11.49
C LYS A 74 11.73 2.29 -11.89
N GLY A 75 12.39 1.51 -11.04
CA GLY A 75 13.65 0.83 -11.36
C GLY A 75 13.48 -0.40 -12.25
N ALA A 76 12.26 -0.93 -12.37
CA ALA A 76 11.90 -2.05 -13.23
C ALA A 76 10.52 -1.81 -13.89
N PRO A 77 10.43 -0.87 -14.85
CA PRO A 77 9.15 -0.53 -15.48
C PRO A 77 8.59 -1.69 -16.29
N GLY A 78 7.27 -1.86 -16.25
CA GLY A 78 6.58 -2.95 -16.96
C GLY A 78 5.07 -2.98 -16.68
N PRO A 79 4.26 -3.49 -17.63
CA PRO A 79 2.81 -3.52 -17.51
C PRO A 79 2.31 -4.36 -16.33
N GLU A 80 3.10 -5.34 -15.88
CA GLU A 80 2.74 -6.22 -14.78
C GLU A 80 2.78 -5.50 -13.40
N ASN A 81 3.43 -4.33 -13.31
CA ASN A 81 3.37 -3.48 -12.11
C ASN A 81 1.94 -3.01 -11.79
N GLU A 82 1.07 -2.81 -12.80
CA GLU A 82 -0.33 -2.40 -12.58
C GLU A 82 -1.07 -3.44 -11.74
N ALA A 83 -0.90 -4.72 -12.06
CA ALA A 83 -1.49 -5.83 -11.32
C ALA A 83 -0.92 -5.95 -9.90
N ARG A 84 0.39 -5.71 -9.73
CA ARG A 84 1.05 -5.70 -8.40
C ARG A 84 0.45 -4.62 -7.49
N PHE A 85 0.33 -3.38 -7.98
CA PHE A 85 -0.30 -2.29 -7.23
C PHE A 85 -1.78 -2.54 -6.96
N ALA A 86 -2.54 -3.02 -7.95
CA ALA A 86 -3.95 -3.38 -7.76
C ALA A 86 -4.14 -4.48 -6.71
N GLY A 87 -3.24 -5.47 -6.67
CA GLY A 87 -3.20 -6.53 -5.67
C GLY A 87 -3.00 -5.97 -4.27
N LEU A 88 -1.92 -5.22 -4.06
CA LEU A 88 -1.60 -4.60 -2.77
C LEU A 88 -2.74 -3.71 -2.25
N LEU A 89 -3.33 -2.87 -3.10
CA LEU A 89 -4.41 -1.96 -2.70
C LEU A 89 -5.66 -2.74 -2.30
N ARG A 90 -6.01 -3.82 -3.02
CA ARG A 90 -7.15 -4.67 -2.68
C ARG A 90 -6.94 -5.34 -1.33
N GLU A 91 -5.78 -5.95 -1.13
CA GLU A 91 -5.42 -6.58 0.13
C GLU A 91 -5.44 -5.58 1.30
N SER A 92 -4.92 -4.37 1.07
CA SER A 92 -4.94 -3.30 2.09
C SER A 92 -6.35 -2.82 2.43
N ILE A 93 -7.29 -2.89 1.48
CA ILE A 93 -8.71 -2.66 1.75
C ILE A 93 -9.29 -3.80 2.59
N ASP A 94 -9.00 -5.05 2.23
CA ASP A 94 -9.53 -6.24 2.90
C ASP A 94 -9.04 -6.34 4.36
N LEU A 95 -7.80 -5.93 4.61
CA LEU A 95 -7.19 -5.82 5.95
C LEU A 95 -7.66 -4.57 6.74
N GLY A 96 -8.43 -3.69 6.12
CA GLY A 96 -8.94 -2.47 6.76
C GLY A 96 -7.89 -1.38 6.99
N ILE A 97 -6.72 -1.46 6.32
CA ILE A 97 -5.65 -0.47 6.41
C ILE A 97 -6.06 0.84 5.72
N ILE A 98 -6.74 0.71 4.58
CA ILE A 98 -7.33 1.83 3.83
C ILE A 98 -8.79 1.54 3.50
N SER A 99 -9.57 2.60 3.35
CA SER A 99 -10.93 2.48 2.84
C SER A 99 -10.93 2.15 1.34
N LYS A 100 -12.04 1.56 0.86
CA LYS A 100 -12.29 1.35 -0.57
C LYS A 100 -12.14 2.64 -1.39
N ARG A 101 -12.59 3.77 -0.85
CA ARG A 101 -12.46 5.08 -1.49
C ARG A 101 -11.00 5.48 -1.67
N GLN A 102 -10.17 5.32 -0.63
CA GLN A 102 -8.74 5.62 -0.70
C GLN A 102 -8.01 4.70 -1.70
N GLY A 103 -8.34 3.41 -1.75
CA GLY A 103 -7.74 2.51 -2.73
C GLY A 103 -8.11 2.86 -4.18
N GLN A 104 -9.38 3.21 -4.42
CA GLN A 104 -9.84 3.68 -5.73
C GLN A 104 -9.14 4.99 -6.14
N GLU A 105 -9.04 5.96 -5.22
CA GLU A 105 -8.37 7.23 -5.44
C GLU A 105 -6.90 7.01 -5.83
N VAL A 106 -6.14 6.27 -5.02
CA VAL A 106 -4.73 5.98 -5.28
C VAL A 106 -4.53 5.27 -6.61
N PHE A 107 -5.33 4.23 -6.90
CA PHE A 107 -5.21 3.50 -8.16
C PHE A 107 -5.50 4.40 -9.37
N SER A 108 -6.61 5.15 -9.32
CA SER A 108 -7.05 6.00 -10.42
C SER A 108 -6.07 7.13 -10.71
N GLN A 109 -5.49 7.73 -9.67
CA GLN A 109 -4.51 8.81 -9.81
C GLN A 109 -3.26 8.39 -10.59
N TYR A 110 -2.82 7.13 -10.46
CA TYR A 110 -1.63 6.62 -11.14
C TYR A 110 -1.94 5.93 -12.48
N PHE A 111 -2.98 5.10 -12.54
CA PHE A 111 -3.11 4.10 -13.61
C PHE A 111 -4.34 4.26 -14.51
N ASP A 112 -5.35 5.04 -14.11
CA ASP A 112 -6.50 5.36 -14.96
C ASP A 112 -6.23 6.63 -15.77
N PRO A 113 -6.47 6.65 -17.10
CA PRO A 113 -6.23 7.85 -17.90
C PRO A 113 -7.20 9.00 -17.55
N GLU A 114 -8.39 8.68 -17.08
CA GLU A 114 -9.38 9.67 -16.64
C GLU A 114 -9.05 10.22 -15.24
N PHE A 115 -9.46 11.46 -14.94
CA PHE A 115 -9.08 12.17 -13.72
C PHE A 115 -10.03 11.88 -12.55
N TYR A 116 -9.51 11.28 -11.48
CA TYR A 116 -10.24 11.04 -10.25
C TYR A 116 -10.70 12.36 -9.60
N ALA A 117 -9.86 13.41 -9.65
CA ALA A 117 -10.20 14.74 -9.15
C ALA A 117 -11.54 15.24 -9.70
N VAL A 118 -11.83 14.96 -10.98
CA VAL A 118 -13.09 15.34 -11.62
C VAL A 118 -14.19 14.32 -11.37
N LYS A 119 -13.89 13.02 -11.48
CA LYS A 119 -14.89 11.94 -11.28
C LYS A 119 -15.48 11.91 -9.89
N SER A 120 -14.72 12.31 -8.88
CA SER A 120 -15.15 12.29 -7.49
C SER A 120 -16.05 13.47 -7.13
N GLU A 121 -16.18 14.47 -8.00
CA GLU A 121 -17.05 15.62 -7.78
C GLU A 121 -18.53 15.22 -7.95
N PRO A 122 -19.37 15.37 -6.91
CA PRO A 122 -20.75 14.88 -6.95
C PRO A 122 -21.67 15.57 -7.98
N ARG A 123 -21.30 16.74 -8.54
CA ARG A 123 -22.18 17.53 -9.41
C ARG A 123 -21.39 18.38 -10.42
N SER A 124 -21.62 18.15 -11.72
CA SER A 124 -21.19 19.03 -12.81
C SER A 124 -22.25 20.11 -13.07
N SER A 125 -22.19 21.24 -12.37
CA SER A 125 -23.10 22.38 -12.60
C SER A 125 -22.37 23.72 -12.45
N CYS A 126 -23.01 24.86 -12.73
CA CYS A 126 -22.41 26.17 -12.49
C CYS A 126 -21.91 26.36 -11.03
N SER A 127 -22.42 25.56 -10.09
CA SER A 127 -21.93 25.55 -8.70
C SER A 127 -20.54 24.94 -8.54
N SER A 128 -20.15 23.96 -9.37
CA SER A 128 -18.81 23.36 -9.31
C SER A 128 -17.72 24.27 -9.89
N LEU A 129 -18.09 25.21 -10.78
CA LEU A 129 -17.19 26.26 -11.25
C LEU A 129 -16.68 27.18 -10.14
N LYS A 130 -17.40 27.31 -9.00
CA LYS A 130 -16.93 28.09 -7.84
C LYS A 130 -15.59 27.58 -7.29
N HIS A 131 -15.21 26.35 -7.63
CA HIS A 131 -13.97 25.71 -7.21
C HIS A 131 -13.09 25.32 -8.41
N ARG A 132 -13.28 25.96 -9.59
CA ARG A 132 -12.53 25.65 -10.83
C ARG A 132 -11.03 25.66 -10.60
N ASP A 133 -10.48 26.69 -9.97
CA ASP A 133 -9.03 26.80 -9.78
C ASP A 133 -8.48 25.67 -8.89
N ARG A 134 -9.26 25.22 -7.89
CA ARG A 134 -8.92 24.05 -7.07
C ARG A 134 -8.95 22.78 -7.91
N MET A 135 -9.95 22.62 -8.77
CA MET A 135 -10.07 21.47 -9.68
C MET A 135 -8.91 21.41 -10.67
N GLN A 136 -8.55 22.53 -11.30
CA GLN A 136 -7.42 22.62 -12.22
C GLN A 136 -6.08 22.33 -11.53
N THR A 137 -5.93 22.76 -10.27
CA THR A 137 -4.76 22.43 -9.45
C THR A 137 -4.69 20.94 -9.15
N ALA A 138 -5.80 20.35 -8.69
CA ALA A 138 -5.90 18.92 -8.41
C ALA A 138 -5.64 18.06 -9.67
N MET A 139 -6.18 18.46 -10.83
CA MET A 139 -5.88 17.77 -12.09
C MET A 139 -4.40 17.89 -12.49
N ARG A 140 -3.74 19.02 -12.21
CA ARG A 140 -2.32 19.19 -12.53
C ARG A 140 -1.44 18.30 -11.66
N GLU A 141 -1.74 18.22 -10.38
CA GLU A 141 -1.10 17.31 -9.44
C GLU A 141 -1.35 15.86 -9.86
N GLU A 142 -2.59 15.51 -10.20
CA GLU A 142 -2.94 14.18 -10.69
C GLU A 142 -2.23 13.82 -12.01
N LEU A 143 -2.02 14.77 -12.92
CA LEU A 143 -1.26 14.51 -14.16
C LEU A 143 0.19 14.13 -13.86
N ALA A 144 0.78 14.65 -12.77
CA ALA A 144 2.11 14.23 -12.33
C ALA A 144 2.11 12.77 -11.83
N TYR A 145 1.10 12.38 -11.05
CA TYR A 145 0.92 10.98 -10.65
C TYR A 145 0.66 10.06 -11.85
N LYS A 146 -0.14 10.49 -12.83
CA LYS A 146 -0.37 9.73 -14.07
C LYS A 146 0.90 9.58 -14.88
N ARG A 147 1.78 10.58 -14.90
CA ARG A 147 3.11 10.46 -15.53
C ARG A 147 3.92 9.39 -14.80
N GLU A 148 4.01 9.46 -13.49
CA GLU A 148 4.75 8.47 -12.71
C GLU A 148 4.18 7.05 -12.90
N GLY A 149 2.87 6.87 -12.78
CA GLY A 149 2.19 5.60 -12.97
C GLY A 149 2.32 5.06 -14.39
N MET A 150 1.85 5.80 -15.39
CA MET A 150 1.75 5.28 -16.75
C MET A 150 3.09 5.26 -17.47
N LEU A 151 3.94 6.28 -17.29
CA LEU A 151 5.21 6.36 -18.02
C LEU A 151 6.35 5.72 -17.25
N GLU A 152 6.50 6.04 -15.96
CA GLU A 152 7.70 5.65 -15.20
C GLU A 152 7.55 4.26 -14.55
N ILE A 153 6.33 3.83 -14.22
CA ILE A 153 6.05 2.51 -13.61
C ILE A 153 5.61 1.47 -14.67
N LEU A 154 4.77 1.86 -15.64
CA LEU A 154 4.20 0.93 -16.63
C LEU A 154 4.88 0.95 -18.01
N ASP A 155 5.68 1.99 -18.33
CA ASP A 155 6.19 2.26 -19.69
C ASP A 155 5.08 2.33 -20.77
N ASP A 156 3.87 2.73 -20.37
CA ASP A 156 2.68 2.88 -21.22
C ASP A 156 2.54 4.32 -21.71
N GLN A 157 3.34 4.67 -22.71
CA GLN A 157 3.29 6.00 -23.35
C GLN A 157 1.92 6.30 -23.98
N ALA A 158 1.22 5.27 -24.50
CA ALA A 158 -0.05 5.46 -25.18
C ALA A 158 -1.13 5.90 -24.18
N ARG A 159 -1.20 5.23 -23.03
CA ARG A 159 -2.12 5.58 -21.95
C ARG A 159 -1.79 6.93 -21.33
N PHE A 160 -0.50 7.26 -21.16
CA PHE A 160 -0.13 8.62 -20.70
C PHE A 160 -0.55 9.72 -21.69
N ARG A 161 -0.38 9.51 -22.99
CA ARG A 161 -0.88 10.45 -24.02
C ARG A 161 -2.41 10.57 -24.01
N GLN A 162 -3.12 9.51 -23.62
CA GLN A 162 -4.56 9.56 -23.42
C GLN A 162 -4.92 10.44 -22.22
N ALA A 163 -4.21 10.30 -21.10
CA ALA A 163 -4.38 11.17 -19.93
C ALA A 163 -4.13 12.65 -20.26
N GLN A 164 -3.10 12.96 -21.06
CA GLN A 164 -2.85 14.34 -21.51
C GLN A 164 -4.00 14.90 -22.36
N ARG A 165 -4.63 14.07 -23.20
CA ARG A 165 -5.81 14.46 -23.97
C ARG A 165 -6.99 14.74 -23.04
N TYR A 166 -7.28 13.85 -22.10
CA TYR A 166 -8.32 14.10 -21.10
C TYR A 166 -8.08 15.39 -20.31
N TYR A 167 -6.83 15.69 -19.94
CA TYR A 167 -6.49 16.94 -19.27
C TYR A 167 -6.82 18.17 -20.12
N SER A 168 -6.46 18.14 -21.41
CA SER A 168 -6.78 19.23 -22.35
C SER A 168 -8.30 19.38 -22.54
N ASP A 169 -8.99 18.27 -22.77
CA ASP A 169 -10.43 18.25 -23.03
C ASP A 169 -11.22 18.74 -21.82
N LEU A 170 -10.84 18.33 -20.61
CA LEU A 170 -11.48 18.77 -19.36
C LEU A 170 -11.29 20.27 -19.12
N ASN A 171 -10.10 20.82 -19.37
CA ASN A 171 -9.89 22.27 -19.26
C ASN A 171 -10.77 23.05 -20.26
N LEU A 172 -10.86 22.57 -21.51
CA LEU A 172 -11.74 23.18 -22.51
C LEU A 172 -13.22 23.13 -22.08
N VAL A 173 -13.66 22.00 -21.52
CA VAL A 173 -15.02 21.87 -20.99
C VAL A 173 -15.25 22.83 -19.84
N PHE A 174 -14.30 22.97 -18.91
CA PHE A 174 -14.42 23.93 -17.81
C PHE A 174 -14.52 25.37 -18.31
N ASP A 175 -13.72 25.76 -19.30
CA ASP A 175 -13.78 27.10 -19.91
C ASP A 175 -15.13 27.33 -20.60
N ALA A 176 -15.64 26.35 -21.35
CA ALA A 176 -16.94 26.46 -22.02
C ALA A 176 -18.10 26.58 -21.02
N VAL A 177 -18.06 25.80 -19.94
CA VAL A 177 -19.08 25.85 -18.88
C VAL A 177 -19.01 27.19 -18.13
N ASP A 178 -17.81 27.74 -17.89
CA ASP A 178 -17.63 29.06 -17.28
C ASP A 178 -18.28 30.18 -18.11
N VAL A 179 -18.04 30.19 -19.43
CA VAL A 179 -18.69 31.13 -20.34
C VAL A 179 -20.21 30.99 -20.27
N ALA A 180 -20.75 29.78 -20.35
CA ALA A 180 -22.18 29.54 -20.31
C ALA A 180 -22.82 30.04 -18.99
N CYS A 181 -22.20 29.73 -17.85
CA CYS A 181 -22.70 30.13 -16.53
C CYS A 181 -22.57 31.64 -16.27
N SER A 182 -21.63 32.32 -16.93
CA SER A 182 -21.49 33.78 -16.84
C SER A 182 -22.52 34.56 -17.67
N GLN A 183 -23.12 33.92 -18.69
CA GLN A 183 -24.13 34.54 -19.57
C GLN A 183 -25.57 34.38 -19.07
N GLU A 184 -25.80 33.56 -18.04
CA GLU A 184 -27.11 33.38 -17.38
C GLU A 184 -27.35 34.35 -16.20
N LEU A 185 -26.43 35.31 -15.95
CA LEU A 185 -26.54 36.37 -14.95
C LEU A 185 -26.79 37.74 -15.61
#